data_AF-A0A932BYJ4-F1
#
_entry.id   AF-A0A932BYJ4-F1
#
_cell.length_a   1.000
_cell.length_b   1.000
_cell.length_c   1.000
_cell.angle_alpha   90.00
_cell.angle_beta   90.00
_cell.angle_gamma   90.00
#
_symmetry.space_group_name_H-M   'P 1'
#
loop_
_entity.id
_entity.type
_entity.pdbx_description
1 polymer ?
#
loop_
_entity_poly.entity_id
_entity_poly.type
_entity_poly.pdbx_seq_one_letter_code
_entity_poly.pdbx_strand_id
1 'polypeptide(L)'
;MPRIVCRACGREVYATAPIEQLFAEERRCPRCGAVLQNDRRADERRKVHRRANPQGDPGPPTDAERRVAERRVDRRRDGDGGAKRDSGGWLE
;
A
#
# COMPACT_ATOMS: atom_id res chain seq x y z
N MET A 1 12.96 16.59 -3.66
CA MET A 1 13.97 15.52 -3.60
C MET A 1 13.29 14.22 -4.04
N PRO A 2 13.78 13.52 -5.08
CA PRO A 2 13.22 12.22 -5.46
C PRO A 2 13.42 11.23 -4.31
N ARG A 3 12.35 10.53 -3.93
CA ARG A 3 12.42 9.46 -2.94
C ARG A 3 12.75 8.17 -3.66
N ILE A 4 13.96 7.68 -3.46
CA ILE A 4 14.44 6.42 -4.01
C ILE A 4 14.47 5.39 -2.89
N VAL A 5 13.90 4.21 -3.13
CA VAL A 5 13.74 3.14 -2.14
C VAL A 5 14.29 1.82 -2.66
N CYS A 6 14.92 1.06 -1.78
CA CYS A 6 15.19 -0.34 -2.02
C CYS A 6 14.01 -1.18 -1.55
N ARG A 7 13.36 -1.92 -2.45
CA ARG A 7 12.24 -2.81 -2.09
C ARG A 7 12.65 -4.14 -1.48
N ALA A 8 13.93 -4.52 -1.61
CA ALA A 8 14.45 -5.74 -1.00
C ALA A 8 14.72 -5.55 0.50
N CYS A 9 15.37 -4.44 0.89
CA CYS A 9 15.72 -4.17 2.30
C CYS A 9 14.91 -3.05 2.96
N GLY A 10 14.00 -2.40 2.22
CA GLY A 10 13.11 -1.35 2.74
C GLY A 10 13.76 0.02 3.00
N ARG A 11 15.03 0.21 2.62
CA ARG A 11 15.77 1.45 2.92
C ARG A 11 15.46 2.57 1.93
N GLU A 12 15.22 3.78 2.44
CA GLU A 12 15.24 5.02 1.65
C GLU A 12 16.69 5.46 1.40
N VAL A 13 16.99 5.82 0.16
CA VAL A 13 18.27 6.37 -0.27
C VAL A 13 18.04 7.81 -0.69
N TYR A 14 18.79 8.73 -0.09
CA TYR A 14 18.76 10.13 -0.46
C TYR A 14 19.65 10.32 -1.70
N ALA A 15 19.04 10.69 -2.82
CA ALA A 15 19.74 11.05 -4.04
C ALA A 15 19.38 12.50 -4.42
N THR A 16 20.35 13.20 -4.98
CA THR A 16 20.18 14.57 -5.51
C THR A 16 19.51 14.57 -6.88
N ALA A 17 19.66 13.47 -7.64
CA ALA A 17 19.09 13.26 -8.96
C ALA A 17 18.03 12.13 -8.96
N PRO A 18 17.07 12.16 -9.89
CA PRO A 18 16.09 11.08 -10.05
C PRO A 18 16.75 9.79 -10.57
N ILE A 19 16.10 8.64 -10.36
CA ILE A 19 16.72 7.33 -10.59
C ILE A 19 17.14 7.11 -12.06
N GLU A 20 16.44 7.75 -13.00
CA GLU A 20 16.73 7.68 -14.43
C GLU A 20 18.06 8.36 -14.78
N GLN A 21 18.52 9.32 -13.96
CA GLN A 21 19.77 10.06 -14.15
C GLN A 21 20.96 9.45 -13.39
N LEU A 22 20.72 8.47 -12.51
CA LEU A 22 21.78 7.78 -11.77
C LEU A 22 22.57 6.81 -12.65
N PHE A 23 23.88 6.71 -12.41
CA PHE A 23 24.75 5.72 -13.04
C PHE A 23 24.43 4.29 -12.56
N ALA A 24 24.94 3.28 -13.26
CA ALA A 24 24.64 1.87 -12.97
C ALA A 24 25.03 1.43 -11.55
N GLU A 25 26.12 1.98 -11.02
CA GLU A 25 26.61 1.73 -9.65
C GLU A 25 25.70 2.38 -8.61
N GLU A 26 25.27 3.61 -8.85
CA GLU A 26 24.41 4.39 -7.98
C GLU A 26 22.96 3.88 -7.95
N ARG A 27 22.55 3.13 -8.98
CA ARG A 27 21.25 2.45 -9.04
C ARG A 27 21.17 1.20 -8.15
N ARG A 28 22.24 0.82 -7.46
CA ARG A 28 22.27 -0.33 -6.56
C ARG A 28 22.17 0.10 -5.11
N CYS A 29 21.45 -0.68 -4.33
CA CYS A 29 21.35 -0.45 -2.89
C CYS A 29 22.70 -0.73 -2.22
N PRO A 30 23.26 0.21 -1.42
CA PRO A 30 24.55 0.02 -0.74
C PRO A 30 24.52 -1.08 0.33
N ARG A 31 23.33 -1.55 0.73
CA ARG A 31 23.16 -2.61 1.74
C ARG A 31 23.02 -4.00 1.15
N CYS A 32 22.35 -4.15 0.02
CA CYS A 32 21.97 -5.47 -0.51
C CYS A 32 22.23 -5.65 -2.00
N GLY A 33 22.76 -4.64 -2.69
CA GLY A 33 23.07 -4.69 -4.12
C GLY A 33 21.86 -4.72 -5.07
N ALA A 34 20.64 -4.81 -4.53
CA ALA A 34 19.40 -4.82 -5.31
C ALA A 34 19.18 -3.47 -6.03
N VAL A 35 18.48 -3.53 -7.17
CA VAL A 35 18.14 -2.34 -7.96
C VAL A 35 17.19 -1.45 -7.17
N LEU A 36 17.57 -0.18 -7.06
CA LEU A 36 16.75 0.86 -6.44
C LEU A 36 15.51 1.16 -7.30
N GLN A 37 14.49 1.73 -6.70
CA GLN A 37 13.23 2.06 -7.36
C GLN A 37 12.74 3.42 -6.88
N ASN A 38 12.00 4.15 -7.72
CA ASN A 38 11.25 5.32 -7.25
C ASN A 38 10.18 4.88 -6.22
N ASP A 39 10.00 5.70 -5.18
CA ASP A 39 8.93 5.51 -4.22
C ASP A 39 7.57 5.77 -4.88
N ARG A 40 6.72 4.74 -4.90
CA ARG A 40 5.38 4.81 -5.49
C ARG A 40 4.43 5.74 -4.73
N ARG A 41 4.78 6.13 -3.50
CA ARG A 41 3.98 7.03 -2.66
C ARG A 41 4.42 8.49 -2.77
N ALA A 42 5.56 8.75 -3.41
CA ALA A 42 6.08 10.10 -3.58
C ALA A 42 5.26 10.90 -4.58
N ASP A 43 4.75 10.24 -5.64
CA ASP A 43 3.81 10.87 -6.56
C ASP A 43 2.48 11.09 -5.84
N GLU A 44 1.97 12.33 -5.94
CA GLU A 44 0.84 12.85 -5.17
C GLU A 44 -0.29 11.83 -5.02
N ARG A 45 -0.85 11.74 -3.79
CA ARG A 45 -2.13 11.05 -3.49
C ARG A 45 -3.04 11.19 -4.70
N ARG A 46 -3.36 10.08 -5.38
CA ARG A 46 -4.26 10.05 -6.55
C ARG A 46 -5.41 11.02 -6.31
N LYS A 47 -5.36 12.19 -6.95
CA LYS A 47 -6.42 13.20 -6.89
C LYS A 47 -7.54 12.63 -7.75
N VAL A 48 -8.39 11.80 -7.16
CA VAL A 48 -9.60 11.33 -7.84
C VAL A 48 -10.49 12.55 -7.95
N HIS A 49 -10.58 13.14 -9.15
CA HIS A 49 -11.67 14.05 -9.46
C HIS A 49 -12.96 13.26 -9.28
N ARG A 50 -13.71 13.55 -8.21
CA ARG A 50 -15.05 13.00 -8.05
C ARG A 50 -15.86 13.54 -9.22
N ARG A 51 -16.39 12.65 -10.05
CA ARG A 51 -17.43 13.03 -11.01
C ARG A 51 -18.60 13.53 -10.18
N ALA A 52 -18.88 14.83 -10.24
CA ALA A 52 -20.07 15.39 -9.65
C ALA A 52 -21.22 15.16 -10.62
N ASN A 53 -22.33 14.62 -10.13
CA ASN A 53 -23.53 14.49 -10.94
C ASN A 53 -24.06 15.90 -11.28
N PRO A 54 -24.58 16.12 -12.49
CA PRO A 54 -25.20 17.38 -12.86
C PRO A 54 -26.43 17.67 -11.98
N GLN A 55 -26.75 18.94 -11.74
CA GLN A 55 -27.83 19.34 -10.83
C GLN A 55 -29.22 18.82 -11.26
N GLY A 56 -29.44 18.59 -12.56
CA GLY A 56 -30.71 18.09 -13.10
C GLY A 56 -30.86 16.56 -13.09
N ASP A 57 -29.79 15.83 -12.80
CA ASP A 57 -29.81 14.38 -12.61
C ASP A 57 -28.79 14.03 -11.52
N PRO A 58 -29.14 14.25 -10.23
CA PRO A 58 -28.22 14.06 -9.11
C PRO A 58 -27.85 12.59 -8.87
N GLY A 59 -28.36 11.65 -9.68
CA GLY A 59 -28.28 10.23 -9.43
C GLY A 59 -29.11 9.82 -8.20
N PRO A 60 -29.20 8.50 -7.92
CA PRO A 60 -29.95 8.02 -6.77
C PRO A 60 -29.36 8.59 -5.47
N PRO A 61 -30.22 8.93 -4.48
CA PRO A 61 -29.75 9.43 -3.20
C PRO A 61 -28.76 8.45 -2.60
N THR A 62 -27.61 8.95 -2.18
CA THR A 62 -26.58 8.13 -1.54
C THR A 62 -27.06 7.73 -0.15
N ASP A 63 -27.64 6.53 -0.03
CA ASP A 63 -27.87 5.87 1.26
C ASP A 63 -26.51 5.58 1.90
N ALA A 64 -25.98 6.55 2.64
CA ALA A 64 -24.66 6.50 3.26
C ALA A 64 -24.53 5.47 4.39
N GLU A 65 -25.51 4.58 4.61
CA GLU A 65 -25.55 3.71 5.78
C GLU A 65 -25.39 2.21 5.50
N ARG A 66 -25.46 1.74 4.25
CA ARG A 66 -25.34 0.29 3.99
C ARG A 66 -23.97 -0.27 4.38
N ARG A 67 -22.89 0.53 4.26
CA ARG A 67 -21.51 0.10 4.55
C ARG A 67 -21.14 0.08 6.03
N VAL A 68 -21.88 0.76 6.91
CA VAL A 68 -21.56 0.82 8.35
C VAL A 68 -22.18 -0.37 9.08
N ALA A 69 -23.40 -0.77 8.69
CA ALA A 69 -24.10 -1.92 9.25
C ALA A 69 -23.34 -3.24 9.00
N GLU A 70 -22.92 -3.51 7.74
CA GLU A 70 -22.17 -4.73 7.39
C GLU A 70 -20.85 -4.86 8.18
N ARG A 71 -20.10 -3.77 8.38
CA ARG A 71 -18.84 -3.79 9.15
C ARG A 71 -19.01 -4.10 10.64
N ARG A 72 -20.17 -3.80 11.23
CA ARG A 72 -20.43 -4.08 12.65
C ARG A 72 -20.80 -5.54 12.90
N VAL A 73 -21.32 -6.23 11.88
CA VAL A 73 -21.73 -7.64 11.98
C VAL A 73 -20.51 -8.58 11.93
N ASP A 74 -19.55 -8.33 11.02
CA ASP A 74 -18.37 -9.19 10.86
C ASP A 74 -17.40 -9.18 12.05
N ARG A 75 -17.46 -8.19 12.94
CA ARG A 75 -16.52 -8.10 14.08
C ARG A 75 -17.00 -8.83 15.34
N ARG A 76 -18.18 -9.47 15.31
CA ARG A 76 -18.77 -10.14 16.49
C ARG A 76 -18.78 -11.68 16.41
N ARG A 77 -18.14 -12.26 15.40
CA ARG A 77 -17.93 -13.71 15.22
C ARG A 77 -16.44 -13.83 14.86
N ASP A 78 -15.50 -14.18 15.72
CA ASP A 78 -15.50 -15.08 16.86
C ASP A 78 -14.51 -14.55 17.91
N GLY A 79 -14.98 -14.46 19.16
CA GLY A 79 -14.14 -14.36 20.33
C GLY A 79 -14.31 -15.64 21.13
N ASP A 80 -13.66 -16.72 20.70
CA ASP A 80 -13.38 -17.88 21.55
C ASP A 80 -12.19 -18.67 20.95
N GLY A 81 -11.19 -18.98 21.77
CA GLY A 81 -10.04 -19.80 21.35
C GLY A 81 -8.67 -19.17 21.59
N GLY A 82 -8.28 -19.11 22.86
CA GLY A 82 -6.92 -18.78 23.27
C GLY A 82 -5.85 -19.73 22.72
N ALA A 83 -4.61 -19.27 22.82
CA ALA A 83 -3.37 -19.88 22.37
C ALA A 83 -3.20 -21.40 22.59
N LYS A 84 -2.57 -22.08 21.62
CA LYS A 84 -1.41 -22.98 21.84
C LYS A 84 -0.62 -23.25 20.55
N ARG A 85 0.70 -23.24 20.69
CA ARG A 85 1.75 -23.57 19.72
C ARG A 85 1.92 -25.08 19.54
N ASP A 86 2.46 -25.42 18.38
CA ASP A 86 3.33 -26.56 18.03
C ASP A 86 2.76 -27.99 18.07
N SER A 87 2.72 -28.65 16.89
CA SER A 87 3.30 -29.99 16.67
C SER A 87 3.24 -30.44 15.20
N GLY A 88 4.39 -30.87 14.66
CA GLY A 88 4.50 -32.07 13.82
C GLY A 88 4.39 -31.90 12.30
N GLY A 89 5.46 -32.26 11.59
CA GLY A 89 5.61 -32.12 10.15
C GLY A 89 4.87 -33.14 9.29
N TRP A 90 4.91 -32.89 7.98
CA TRP A 90 4.38 -33.75 6.92
C TRP A 90 5.55 -34.30 6.09
N LEU A 91 5.89 -35.57 6.30
CA LEU A 91 6.17 -36.55 5.24
C LEU A 91 4.82 -37.24 4.96
N GLU A 92 4.43 -37.70 3.77
CA GLU A 92 5.13 -38.23 2.58
C GLU A 92 4.61 -37.61 1.27
#